data_AF-A0ABD1HCV5-F1
#
_entry.id   AF-A0ABD1HCV5-F1
#
_cell.length_a   1.000
_cell.length_b   1.000
_cell.length_c   1.000
_cell.angle_alpha   90.00
_cell.angle_beta   90.00
_cell.angle_gamma   90.00
#
_symmetry.space_group_name_H-M   'P 1'
#
loop_
_entity.id
_entity.type
_entity.pdbx_description
1 polymer ?
#
loop_
_entity_poly.entity_id
_entity_poly.type
_entity_poly.pdbx_seq_one_letter_code
_entity_poly.pdbx_strand_id
1 'polypeptide(L)'
;MRLSVKESSVVRPIAETPSGSVWLSSLDLLMPANHHTRIVYFYRSDGAVTFFNAAVLKEALARVPADCDAQLDELGGFGPRNDIALIPKVDYSQGISSFPLLLLQLTRFKCGSICLGVANEHHVSDGISALHFINKWSDTARGLTASSAVPPFFDRSLLSPRVPPQPYFPHVEYQPQPPLKTPLPNTTTNNTSHSTFTLTPDLLNSLKHKCSRQNESSYTTFEVVAGHVWRCVCAARSLPGDQETKVQIAVDGRSRLQPPLQHGFFGNTVFFMLDDLLI
;
A
#
# COMPACT_ATOMS: atom_id res chain seq x y z
N MET A 1 -7.42 -25.03 -1.75
CA MET A 1 -6.19 -25.58 -1.09
C MET A 1 -6.41 -25.57 0.42
N ARG A 2 -5.91 -26.53 1.21
CA ARG A 2 -6.07 -26.50 2.68
C ARG A 2 -4.88 -25.83 3.35
N LEU A 3 -5.14 -24.71 4.03
CA LEU A 3 -4.21 -24.08 4.98
C LEU A 3 -4.51 -24.56 6.41
N SER A 4 -3.53 -24.45 7.29
CA SER A 4 -3.68 -24.60 8.74
C SER A 4 -2.76 -23.62 9.44
N VAL A 5 -3.29 -22.76 10.31
CA VAL A 5 -2.47 -21.99 11.24
C VAL A 5 -1.74 -22.98 12.14
N LYS A 6 -0.43 -22.78 12.34
CA LYS A 6 0.41 -23.63 13.19
C LYS A 6 0.79 -22.96 14.51
N GLU A 7 0.84 -21.63 14.49
CA GLU A 7 1.20 -20.77 15.61
C GLU A 7 0.58 -19.40 15.33
N SER A 8 0.26 -18.64 16.38
CA SER A 8 0.02 -17.21 16.32
C SER A 8 0.52 -16.60 17.63
N SER A 9 1.07 -15.39 17.59
CA SER A 9 1.71 -14.74 18.72
C SER A 9 1.89 -13.25 18.43
N VAL A 10 1.61 -12.36 19.37
CA VAL A 10 2.09 -10.97 19.28
C VAL A 10 3.61 -10.92 19.39
N VAL A 11 4.25 -10.03 18.62
CA VAL A 11 5.67 -9.70 18.75
C VAL A 11 5.75 -8.26 19.27
N ARG A 12 6.36 -8.07 20.44
CA ARG A 12 6.60 -6.76 21.05
C ARG A 12 8.02 -6.27 20.71
N PRO A 13 8.29 -4.95 20.73
CA PRO A 13 9.66 -4.42 20.67
C PRO A 13 10.56 -5.03 21.76
N ILE A 14 11.85 -5.19 21.47
CA ILE A 14 12.84 -5.78 22.39
C ILE A 14 13.38 -4.77 23.41
N ALA A 15 13.23 -3.47 23.13
CA ALA A 15 13.60 -2.37 24.00
C ALA A 15 12.33 -1.58 24.39
N GLU A 16 12.43 -0.80 25.46
CA GLU A 16 11.40 0.17 25.83
C GLU A 16 11.26 1.22 24.71
N THR A 17 10.02 1.47 24.30
CA THR A 17 9.66 2.51 23.33
C THR A 17 9.00 3.69 24.07
N PRO A 18 8.93 4.88 23.44
CA PRO A 18 8.07 5.97 23.92
C PRO A 18 6.61 5.55 24.20
N SER A 19 5.88 6.35 24.98
CA SER A 19 4.48 6.12 25.33
C SER A 19 3.66 7.43 25.37
N GLY A 20 2.49 7.45 24.70
CA GLY A 20 1.64 8.63 24.54
C GLY A 20 0.61 8.46 23.42
N SER A 21 0.70 9.26 22.35
CA SER A 21 -0.14 9.14 21.13
C SER A 21 0.37 10.02 19.98
N VAL A 22 0.48 9.47 18.77
CA VAL A 22 0.83 10.25 17.56
C VAL A 22 -0.43 10.86 16.92
N TRP A 23 -0.41 12.16 16.62
CA TRP A 23 -1.48 12.84 15.89
C TRP A 23 -1.56 12.37 14.44
N LEU A 24 -2.77 12.00 13.98
CA LEU A 24 -3.03 11.64 12.58
C LEU A 24 -3.31 12.90 11.75
N SER A 25 -2.62 13.03 10.62
CA SER A 25 -2.78 14.13 9.68
C SER A 25 -4.03 13.98 8.81
N SER A 26 -4.46 15.07 8.18
CA SER A 26 -5.58 15.05 7.23
C SER A 26 -5.40 14.08 6.06
N LEU A 27 -4.16 13.72 5.70
CA LEU A 27 -3.87 12.72 4.66
C LEU A 27 -3.99 11.28 5.17
N ASP A 28 -3.71 11.04 6.46
CA ASP A 28 -3.91 9.73 7.09
C ASP A 28 -5.40 9.38 7.18
N LEU A 29 -6.24 10.40 7.42
CA LEU A 29 -7.69 10.30 7.61
C LEU A 29 -8.51 10.22 6.30
N LEU A 30 -7.85 10.15 5.13
CA LEU A 30 -8.54 9.96 3.83
C LEU A 30 -9.02 8.51 3.61
N MET A 31 -8.60 7.57 4.45
CA MET A 31 -8.87 6.15 4.29
C MET A 31 -10.10 5.71 5.12
N PRO A 32 -10.88 4.70 4.68
CA PRO A 32 -11.94 4.15 5.52
C PRO A 32 -11.37 3.58 6.82
N ALA A 33 -12.00 3.84 7.97
CA ALA A 33 -11.50 3.50 9.32
C ALA A 33 -11.06 2.04 9.55
N ASN A 34 -11.46 1.12 8.66
CA ASN A 34 -11.20 -0.31 8.71
C ASN A 34 -10.35 -0.80 7.51
N HIS A 35 -9.34 -0.04 7.07
CA HIS A 35 -8.63 -0.27 5.79
C HIS A 35 -7.15 -0.68 5.94
N HIS A 36 -6.94 -1.99 6.10
CA HIS A 36 -5.61 -2.58 5.89
C HIS A 36 -5.29 -2.74 4.40
N THR A 37 -4.21 -2.11 3.94
CA THR A 37 -3.61 -2.37 2.62
C THR A 37 -2.94 -3.74 2.61
N ARG A 38 -3.36 -4.52 1.60
CA ARG A 38 -3.05 -5.91 1.20
C ARG A 38 -1.72 -6.13 0.47
N ILE A 39 -0.66 -6.69 1.05
CA ILE A 39 0.57 -7.04 0.29
C ILE A 39 0.93 -8.52 0.46
N VAL A 40 1.42 -9.19 -0.59
CA VAL A 40 1.96 -10.55 -0.53
C VAL A 40 3.29 -10.66 -1.25
N TYR A 41 4.32 -11.12 -0.53
CA TYR A 41 5.63 -11.46 -1.09
C TYR A 41 5.73 -12.97 -1.27
N PHE A 42 6.37 -13.42 -2.36
CA PHE A 42 6.57 -14.85 -2.65
C PHE A 42 8.06 -15.14 -2.82
N TYR A 43 8.58 -16.09 -2.03
CA TYR A 43 9.99 -16.49 -2.04
C TYR A 43 10.09 -17.98 -2.40
N ARG A 44 10.84 -18.28 -3.47
CA ARG A 44 11.14 -19.66 -3.86
C ARG A 44 12.15 -20.25 -2.88
N SER A 45 11.96 -21.51 -2.51
CA SER A 45 12.90 -22.25 -1.67
C SER A 45 14.27 -22.35 -2.35
N ASP A 46 15.33 -22.03 -1.60
CA ASP A 46 16.72 -22.37 -1.93
C ASP A 46 17.09 -23.81 -1.54
N GLY A 47 16.36 -24.38 -0.56
CA GLY A 47 16.59 -25.72 -0.01
C GLY A 47 17.28 -25.71 1.37
N ALA A 48 17.64 -24.55 1.91
CA ALA A 48 18.25 -24.43 3.23
C ALA A 48 17.24 -24.73 4.35
N VAL A 49 17.67 -25.46 5.38
CA VAL A 49 16.86 -25.72 6.58
C VAL A 49 16.51 -24.42 7.33
N THR A 50 17.36 -23.40 7.20
CA THR A 50 17.18 -22.06 7.76
C THR A 50 16.27 -21.14 6.93
N PHE A 51 15.81 -21.57 5.74
CA PHE A 51 15.03 -20.73 4.82
C PHE A 51 13.73 -20.22 5.46
N PHE A 52 13.68 -18.92 5.76
CA PHE A 52 12.64 -18.27 6.57
C PHE A 52 12.42 -18.97 7.92
N ASN A 53 13.46 -19.02 8.75
CA ASN A 53 13.36 -19.41 10.16
C ASN A 53 12.47 -18.41 10.92
N ALA A 54 11.38 -18.90 11.51
CA ALA A 54 10.38 -18.07 12.18
C ALA A 54 10.93 -17.36 13.44
N ALA A 55 11.84 -17.97 14.18
CA ALA A 55 12.44 -17.35 15.37
C ALA A 55 13.29 -16.12 14.98
N VAL A 56 14.15 -16.27 13.97
CA VAL A 56 14.98 -15.17 13.44
C VAL A 56 14.09 -14.03 12.91
N LEU A 57 12.98 -14.35 12.25
CA LEU A 57 12.04 -13.35 11.74
C LEU A 57 11.30 -12.60 12.86
N LYS A 58 10.88 -13.28 13.94
CA LYS A 58 10.27 -12.64 15.11
C LYS A 58 11.27 -11.79 15.88
N GLU A 59 12.48 -12.30 16.11
CA GLU A 59 13.55 -11.57 16.81
C GLU A 59 13.96 -10.32 16.02
N ALA A 60 14.11 -10.43 14.70
CA ALA A 60 14.39 -9.30 13.84
C ALA A 60 13.26 -8.27 13.82
N LEU A 61 12.00 -8.70 13.91
CA LEU A 61 10.84 -7.81 13.98
C LEU A 61 10.83 -7.02 15.30
N ALA A 62 11.10 -7.69 16.43
CA ALA A 62 11.24 -7.07 17.75
C ALA A 62 12.43 -6.08 17.83
N ARG A 63 13.45 -6.25 16.98
CA ARG A 63 14.65 -5.41 16.88
C ARG A 63 14.50 -4.21 15.92
N VAL A 64 13.40 -4.08 15.17
CA VAL A 64 13.16 -2.88 14.34
C VAL A 64 12.88 -1.68 15.27
N PRO A 65 13.58 -0.54 15.13
CA PRO A 65 13.27 0.66 15.91
C PRO A 65 11.84 1.12 15.67
N ALA A 66 11.08 1.27 16.76
CA ALA A 66 9.68 1.66 16.76
C ALA A 66 9.49 2.81 17.75
N ASP A 67 9.83 4.03 17.34
CA ASP A 67 9.53 5.24 18.10
C ASP A 67 8.02 5.55 17.96
N CYS A 68 7.19 4.74 18.62
CA CYS A 68 5.75 4.81 18.57
C CYS A 68 5.15 4.49 19.94
N ASP A 69 4.01 5.10 20.22
CA ASP A 69 3.70 5.67 21.52
C ASP A 69 2.58 4.87 22.24
N ALA A 70 2.48 3.54 22.08
CA ALA A 70 1.24 2.79 22.39
C ALA A 70 1.42 1.35 22.94
N GLN A 71 0.39 0.86 23.67
CA GLN A 71 0.28 -0.52 24.21
C GLN A 71 -1.05 -1.18 23.83
N LEU A 72 -1.04 -2.49 23.48
CA LEU A 72 -2.19 -3.43 23.59
C LEU A 72 -1.76 -4.92 23.41
N ASP A 73 -2.71 -5.86 23.53
CA ASP A 73 -2.58 -7.34 23.42
C ASP A 73 -3.21 -7.94 22.11
N GLU A 74 -3.88 -9.13 22.11
CA GLU A 74 -3.73 -10.15 21.01
C GLU A 74 -4.90 -10.53 20.00
N LEU A 75 -4.56 -10.93 18.73
CA LEU A 75 -5.06 -12.06 17.81
C LEU A 75 -6.07 -11.98 16.55
N GLY A 76 -5.55 -12.20 15.29
CA GLY A 76 -5.96 -13.06 14.07
C GLY A 76 -7.29 -12.95 13.20
N GLY A 77 -7.53 -13.43 11.92
CA GLY A 77 -6.84 -14.05 10.72
C GLY A 77 -7.68 -14.13 9.34
N PHE A 78 -7.21 -13.92 8.04
CA PHE A 78 -7.88 -13.06 6.95
C PHE A 78 -8.73 -13.70 5.80
N GLY A 79 -8.89 -12.89 4.72
CA GLY A 79 -9.29 -13.09 3.33
C GLY A 79 -9.01 -11.78 2.53
N PRO A 80 -9.33 -11.66 1.22
CA PRO A 80 -9.69 -12.72 0.30
C PRO A 80 -8.73 -12.81 -0.91
N ARG A 81 -8.19 -14.00 -1.16
CA ARG A 81 -8.84 -14.79 -2.23
C ARG A 81 -9.87 -15.68 -1.55
N ASN A 82 -10.99 -15.97 -2.21
CA ASN A 82 -12.06 -16.75 -1.60
C ASN A 82 -11.68 -18.23 -1.37
N ASP A 83 -10.60 -18.71 -2.00
CA ASP A 83 -10.10 -20.08 -1.90
C ASP A 83 -8.84 -20.27 -1.02
N ILE A 84 -8.07 -19.20 -0.75
CA ILE A 84 -6.80 -19.23 0.00
C ILE A 84 -6.58 -17.93 0.82
N ALA A 85 -6.66 -18.03 2.14
CA ALA A 85 -6.33 -16.93 3.07
C ALA A 85 -4.82 -16.84 3.35
N LEU A 86 -4.08 -16.08 2.55
CA LEU A 86 -2.61 -15.89 2.68
C LEU A 86 -2.20 -14.78 3.67
N ILE A 87 -3.14 -14.17 4.41
CA ILE A 87 -2.98 -12.91 5.18
C ILE A 87 -3.86 -13.00 6.48
N PRO A 88 -3.70 -12.18 7.57
CA PRO A 88 -4.52 -12.24 8.81
C PRO A 88 -5.54 -11.09 9.21
N LYS A 89 -6.89 -11.34 9.12
CA LYS A 89 -8.13 -10.83 9.81
C LYS A 89 -7.77 -9.77 10.85
N VAL A 90 -8.16 -8.54 10.58
CA VAL A 90 -8.87 -7.76 11.60
C VAL A 90 -10.38 -7.99 11.44
N ASP A 91 -11.02 -8.50 12.49
CA ASP A 91 -12.48 -8.47 12.66
C ASP A 91 -12.84 -7.37 13.65
N TYR A 92 -13.09 -6.17 13.13
CA TYR A 92 -13.36 -4.96 13.94
C TYR A 92 -14.66 -5.02 14.79
N SER A 93 -15.29 -6.18 14.94
CA SER A 93 -16.47 -6.41 15.79
C SER A 93 -16.27 -5.99 17.25
N GLN A 94 -15.03 -6.08 17.76
CA GLN A 94 -14.66 -5.64 19.11
C GLN A 94 -14.21 -4.16 19.18
N GLY A 95 -14.37 -3.39 18.10
CA GLY A 95 -13.97 -1.98 18.01
C GLY A 95 -12.64 -1.75 17.28
N ILE A 96 -12.44 -0.52 16.79
CA ILE A 96 -11.32 -0.16 15.90
C ILE A 96 -9.94 -0.19 16.59
N SER A 97 -9.90 0.09 17.90
CA SER A 97 -8.66 0.11 18.68
C SER A 97 -8.25 -1.26 19.23
N SER A 98 -9.10 -2.28 19.09
CA SER A 98 -8.94 -3.58 19.76
C SER A 98 -8.01 -4.55 19.01
N PHE A 99 -7.34 -4.10 17.95
CA PHE A 99 -6.53 -4.95 17.06
C PHE A 99 -5.21 -4.27 16.65
N PRO A 100 -4.14 -5.05 16.39
CA PRO A 100 -2.88 -4.50 15.89
C PRO A 100 -3.05 -3.80 14.54
N LEU A 101 -2.26 -2.75 14.31
CA LEU A 101 -2.27 -1.95 13.08
C LEU A 101 -1.38 -2.52 11.96
N LEU A 102 -0.64 -3.59 12.26
CA LEU A 102 0.17 -4.37 11.32
C LEU A 102 0.01 -5.85 11.66
N LEU A 103 -0.39 -6.68 10.69
CA LEU A 103 -0.46 -8.12 10.87
C LEU A 103 0.27 -8.86 9.74
N LEU A 104 0.99 -9.92 10.12
CA LEU A 104 1.93 -10.65 9.27
C LEU A 104 1.57 -12.15 9.26
N GLN A 105 1.61 -12.80 8.09
CA GLN A 105 1.39 -14.24 7.95
C GLN A 105 2.51 -14.90 7.13
N LEU A 106 3.29 -15.77 7.78
CA LEU A 106 4.29 -16.61 7.11
C LEU A 106 3.66 -17.95 6.69
N THR A 107 3.39 -18.12 5.40
CA THR A 107 2.77 -19.33 4.82
C THR A 107 3.81 -20.17 4.11
N ARG A 108 4.15 -21.36 4.64
CA ARG A 108 5.05 -22.32 3.96
C ARG A 108 4.27 -23.30 3.09
N PHE A 109 4.67 -23.44 1.83
CA PHE A 109 4.11 -24.40 0.87
C PHE A 109 4.80 -25.77 0.96
N LYS A 110 4.17 -26.81 0.41
CA LYS A 110 4.74 -28.18 0.36
C LYS A 110 6.11 -28.26 -0.33
N CYS A 111 6.42 -27.34 -1.24
CA CYS A 111 7.70 -27.23 -1.96
C CYS A 111 8.74 -26.35 -1.23
N GLY A 112 8.69 -26.28 0.11
CA GLY A 112 9.60 -25.49 0.97
C GLY A 112 9.41 -23.97 0.91
N SER A 113 8.93 -23.47 -0.24
CA SER A 113 8.74 -22.07 -0.61
C SER A 113 7.77 -21.34 0.31
N ILE A 114 7.83 -20.01 0.32
CA ILE A 114 7.17 -19.14 1.30
C ILE A 114 6.29 -18.09 0.59
N CYS A 115 5.14 -17.80 1.18
CA CYS A 115 4.45 -16.52 1.01
C CYS A 115 4.46 -15.77 2.35
N LEU A 116 4.87 -14.51 2.32
CA LEU A 116 4.72 -13.56 3.43
C LEU A 116 3.56 -12.63 3.08
N GLY A 117 2.42 -12.82 3.75
CA GLY A 117 1.30 -11.89 3.70
C GLY A 117 1.51 -10.76 4.72
N VAL A 118 1.29 -9.54 4.28
CA VAL A 118 1.33 -8.31 5.10
C VAL A 118 -0.01 -7.61 4.97
N ALA A 119 -0.56 -7.15 6.09
CA ALA A 119 -1.69 -6.25 6.14
C ALA A 119 -1.33 -5.07 7.05
N ASN A 120 -1.32 -3.86 6.48
CA ASN A 120 -0.88 -2.63 7.14
C ASN A 120 -2.05 -1.63 7.16
N GLU A 121 -2.49 -1.20 8.34
CA GLU A 121 -3.56 -0.20 8.48
C GLU A 121 -3.12 1.13 7.86
N HIS A 122 -3.84 1.60 6.84
CA HIS A 122 -3.32 2.66 6.00
C HIS A 122 -3.28 4.02 6.70
N HIS A 123 -4.02 4.22 7.81
CA HIS A 123 -3.86 5.39 8.69
C HIS A 123 -2.47 5.49 9.33
N VAL A 124 -1.75 4.37 9.49
CA VAL A 124 -0.41 4.35 10.08
C VAL A 124 0.66 4.74 9.06
N SER A 125 0.55 4.27 7.83
CA SER A 125 1.58 4.50 6.81
C SER A 125 1.05 4.26 5.40
N ASP A 126 1.51 5.08 4.45
CA ASP A 126 1.39 4.77 3.02
C ASP A 126 2.41 3.70 2.58
N GLY A 127 2.32 3.30 1.30
CA GLY A 127 3.19 2.28 0.73
C GLY A 127 4.70 2.59 0.77
N ILE A 128 5.12 3.85 0.87
CA ILE A 128 6.55 4.22 0.99
C ILE A 128 7.02 3.99 2.43
N SER A 129 6.27 4.47 3.42
CA SER A 129 6.60 4.27 4.83
C SER A 129 6.46 2.80 5.25
N ALA A 130 5.44 2.08 4.75
CA ALA A 130 5.31 0.64 4.96
C ALA A 130 6.45 -0.17 4.32
N LEU A 131 6.89 0.18 3.10
CA LEU A 131 8.04 -0.47 2.47
C LEU A 131 9.36 -0.17 3.19
N HIS A 132 9.53 1.05 3.74
CA HIS A 132 10.68 1.38 4.58
C HIS A 132 10.75 0.44 5.80
N PHE A 133 9.63 0.22 6.51
CA PHE A 133 9.56 -0.74 7.61
C PHE A 133 9.91 -2.17 7.19
N ILE A 134 9.31 -2.66 6.09
CA ILE A 134 9.54 -4.04 5.60
C ILE A 134 11.01 -4.25 5.19
N ASN A 135 11.64 -3.25 4.56
CA ASN A 135 13.06 -3.28 4.24
C ASN A 135 13.93 -3.30 5.51
N LYS A 136 13.63 -2.45 6.51
CA LYS A 136 14.36 -2.40 7.78
C LYS A 136 14.26 -3.73 8.57
N TRP A 137 13.09 -4.37 8.55
CA TRP A 137 12.90 -5.71 9.10
C TRP A 137 13.73 -6.75 8.34
N SER A 138 13.71 -6.72 7.01
CA SER A 138 14.52 -7.60 6.14
C SER A 138 16.03 -7.43 6.35
N ASP A 139 16.52 -6.20 6.54
CA ASP A 139 17.93 -5.93 6.85
C ASP A 139 18.33 -6.51 8.20
N THR A 140 17.48 -6.31 9.20
CA THR A 140 17.69 -6.82 10.56
C THR A 140 17.63 -8.35 10.61
N ALA A 141 16.74 -8.97 9.83
CA ALA A 141 16.63 -10.43 9.68
C ALA A 141 17.81 -11.06 8.93
N ARG A 142 18.55 -10.26 8.13
CA ARG A 142 19.81 -10.64 7.50
C ARG A 142 21.04 -10.37 8.37
N GLY A 143 20.86 -9.87 9.60
CA GLY A 143 21.95 -9.52 10.50
C GLY A 143 22.75 -8.29 10.06
N LEU A 144 22.20 -7.45 9.17
CA LEU A 144 22.87 -6.24 8.70
C LEU A 144 22.81 -5.18 9.81
N THR A 145 23.91 -5.04 10.54
CA THR A 145 24.08 -3.97 11.52
C THR A 145 24.01 -2.61 10.83
N ALA A 146 23.22 -1.70 11.41
CA ALA A 146 22.71 -0.54 10.68
C ALA A 146 23.82 0.43 10.25
N SER A 147 24.10 0.45 8.94
CA SER A 147 24.90 1.47 8.28
C SER A 147 24.06 2.12 7.17
N SER A 148 24.10 3.45 7.07
CA SER A 148 23.40 4.28 6.06
C SER A 148 21.86 4.29 6.04
N ALA A 149 21.16 3.41 6.78
CA ALA A 149 19.69 3.37 6.81
C ALA A 149 19.09 4.47 7.73
N VAL A 150 18.58 5.54 7.13
CA VAL A 150 17.98 6.72 7.78
C VAL A 150 16.82 6.33 8.72
N PRO A 151 16.72 6.90 9.93
CA PRO A 151 15.65 6.57 10.88
C PRO A 151 14.27 7.02 10.37
N PRO A 152 13.18 6.33 10.76
CA PRO A 152 11.84 6.85 10.58
C PRO A 152 11.65 8.17 11.35
N PHE A 153 10.80 9.06 10.82
CA PHE A 153 10.47 10.34 11.44
C PHE A 153 8.95 10.45 11.59
N PHE A 154 8.46 10.46 12.83
CA PHE A 154 7.05 10.25 13.14
C PHE A 154 6.23 11.52 13.41
N ASP A 155 6.86 12.70 13.51
CA ASP A 155 6.12 13.95 13.73
C ASP A 155 5.35 14.36 12.46
N ARG A 156 4.03 14.20 12.52
CA ARG A 156 3.11 14.54 11.43
C ARG A 156 2.72 16.01 11.41
N SER A 157 3.18 16.83 12.37
CA SER A 157 2.90 18.27 12.43
C SER A 157 3.33 19.02 11.16
N LEU A 158 4.31 18.48 10.41
CA LEU A 158 4.73 18.96 9.09
C LEU A 158 3.60 18.95 8.03
N LEU A 159 2.52 18.21 8.27
CA LEU A 159 1.31 18.15 7.44
C LEU A 159 0.11 18.91 8.04
N SER A 160 0.34 19.76 9.04
CA SER A 160 -0.72 20.59 9.64
C SER A 160 -1.32 21.55 8.60
N PRO A 161 -2.66 21.74 8.59
CA PRO A 161 -3.28 22.75 7.75
C PRO A 161 -2.87 24.17 8.20
N ARG A 162 -2.86 25.12 7.25
CA ARG A 162 -2.71 26.54 7.56
C ARG A 162 -3.79 27.01 8.55
N VAL A 163 -3.45 27.99 9.38
CA VAL A 163 -4.39 28.65 10.31
C VAL A 163 -4.46 30.15 9.95
N PRO A 164 -5.61 30.67 9.48
CA PRO A 164 -6.82 29.94 9.09
C PRO A 164 -6.58 29.06 7.85
N PRO A 165 -7.41 28.02 7.63
CA PRO A 165 -7.40 27.26 6.37
C PRO A 165 -7.72 28.18 5.18
N GLN A 166 -6.96 28.05 4.10
CA GLN A 166 -7.10 28.84 2.88
C GLN A 166 -6.90 27.91 1.66
N PRO A 167 -7.95 27.23 1.18
CA PRO A 167 -7.90 26.46 -0.07
C PRO A 167 -7.92 27.41 -1.27
N TYR A 168 -7.09 27.13 -2.29
CA TYR A 168 -7.01 27.90 -3.54
C TYR A 168 -7.60 27.17 -4.75
N PHE A 169 -7.96 25.90 -4.59
CA PHE A 169 -8.42 25.02 -5.67
C PHE A 169 -9.74 24.33 -5.27
N PRO A 170 -10.58 23.90 -6.24
CA PRO A 170 -11.86 23.23 -5.95
C PRO A 170 -11.73 21.77 -5.51
N HIS A 171 -10.49 21.25 -5.42
CA HIS A 171 -10.13 19.90 -4.99
C HIS A 171 -11.04 18.79 -5.56
N VAL A 172 -11.05 18.68 -6.89
CA VAL A 172 -11.83 17.68 -7.66
C VAL A 172 -11.53 16.23 -7.25
N GLU A 173 -10.35 15.97 -6.71
CA GLU A 173 -9.93 14.69 -6.13
C GLU A 173 -10.78 14.22 -4.96
N TYR A 174 -11.48 15.13 -4.25
CA TYR A 174 -12.43 14.81 -3.18
C TYR A 174 -13.90 14.94 -3.60
N GLN A 175 -14.17 15.30 -4.86
CA GLN A 175 -15.52 15.33 -5.41
C GLN A 175 -15.98 13.92 -5.82
N PRO A 176 -17.30 13.63 -5.80
CA PRO A 176 -17.84 12.33 -6.18
C PRO A 176 -17.32 11.80 -7.53
N GLN A 177 -17.42 10.48 -7.69
CA GLN A 177 -17.12 9.82 -8.97
C GLN A 177 -18.31 10.02 -9.94
N PRO A 178 -18.05 10.23 -11.25
CA PRO A 178 -19.12 10.42 -12.23
C PRO A 178 -20.01 9.16 -12.31
N PRO A 179 -21.34 9.30 -12.40
CA PRO A 179 -22.24 8.16 -12.53
C PRO A 179 -22.10 7.49 -13.90
N LEU A 180 -22.30 6.17 -13.93
CA LEU A 180 -22.42 5.43 -15.18
C LEU A 180 -23.79 5.73 -15.82
N LYS A 181 -23.78 6.27 -17.04
CA LYS A 181 -24.98 6.53 -17.86
C LYS A 181 -25.71 5.23 -18.22
N THR A 182 -24.95 4.15 -18.40
CA THR A 182 -25.47 2.80 -18.68
C THR A 182 -24.96 1.83 -17.61
N PRO A 183 -25.84 1.08 -16.91
CA PRO A 183 -25.40 0.05 -15.98
C PRO A 183 -24.58 -1.05 -16.68
N LEU A 184 -23.43 -1.42 -16.10
CA LEU A 184 -22.65 -2.55 -16.59
C LEU A 184 -23.39 -3.88 -16.36
N PRO A 185 -23.32 -4.84 -17.29
CA PRO A 185 -23.89 -6.17 -17.10
C PRO A 185 -23.22 -6.90 -15.92
N ASN A 186 -23.99 -7.75 -15.24
CA ASN A 186 -23.56 -8.60 -14.12
C ASN A 186 -23.07 -7.89 -12.84
N THR A 187 -23.47 -6.63 -12.61
CA THR A 187 -23.25 -5.91 -11.32
C THR A 187 -23.85 -6.61 -10.10
N THR A 188 -24.82 -7.52 -10.28
CA THR A 188 -25.39 -8.36 -9.22
C THR A 188 -24.46 -9.47 -8.74
N THR A 189 -23.39 -9.79 -9.48
CA THR A 189 -22.39 -10.80 -9.12
C THR A 189 -21.04 -10.15 -8.90
N ASN A 190 -20.54 -10.15 -7.66
CA ASN A 190 -19.20 -9.65 -7.28
C ASN A 190 -18.06 -10.60 -7.74
N ASN A 191 -18.14 -11.11 -8.97
CA ASN A 191 -17.28 -12.16 -9.51
C ASN A 191 -16.11 -11.57 -10.31
N THR A 192 -15.32 -10.70 -9.66
CA THR A 192 -14.16 -10.03 -10.27
C THR A 192 -13.00 -11.01 -10.48
N SER A 193 -12.55 -11.16 -11.73
CA SER A 193 -11.32 -11.90 -12.06
C SER A 193 -10.07 -11.03 -11.91
N HIS A 194 -8.91 -11.66 -11.67
CA HIS A 194 -7.60 -10.99 -11.61
C HIS A 194 -6.64 -11.57 -12.65
N SER A 195 -6.01 -10.69 -13.43
CA SER A 195 -5.03 -11.03 -14.48
C SER A 195 -3.83 -10.08 -14.45
N THR A 196 -2.61 -10.62 -14.60
CA THR A 196 -1.37 -9.84 -14.66
C THR A 196 -0.84 -9.82 -16.09
N PHE A 197 -0.44 -8.64 -16.56
CA PHE A 197 0.14 -8.44 -17.91
C PHE A 197 1.57 -7.90 -17.80
N THR A 198 2.47 -8.42 -18.61
CA THR A 198 3.87 -7.97 -18.67
C THR A 198 4.10 -7.15 -19.93
N LEU A 199 4.48 -5.88 -19.77
CA LEU A 199 4.91 -5.02 -20.87
C LEU A 199 6.44 -5.13 -21.02
N THR A 200 6.91 -5.55 -22.20
CA THR A 200 8.33 -5.63 -22.52
C THR A 200 8.91 -4.23 -22.81
N PRO A 201 10.25 -4.04 -22.73
CA PRO A 201 10.88 -2.78 -23.12
C PRO A 201 10.50 -2.33 -24.54
N ASP A 202 10.40 -3.27 -25.49
CA ASP A 202 10.03 -2.97 -26.88
C ASP A 202 8.58 -2.50 -27.01
N LEU A 203 7.66 -3.07 -26.23
CA LEU A 203 6.28 -2.60 -26.16
C LEU A 203 6.18 -1.22 -25.51
N LEU A 204 6.94 -0.97 -24.43
CA LEU A 204 6.98 0.34 -23.75
C LEU A 204 7.54 1.43 -24.68
N ASN A 205 8.62 1.14 -25.42
CA ASN A 205 9.19 2.04 -26.42
C ASN A 205 8.21 2.26 -27.58
N SER A 206 7.56 1.20 -28.08
CA SER A 206 6.55 1.28 -29.14
C SER A 206 5.32 2.09 -28.73
N LEU A 207 4.93 2.06 -27.45
CA LEU A 207 3.87 2.92 -26.91
C LEU A 207 4.34 4.38 -26.83
N LYS A 208 5.54 4.64 -26.29
CA LYS A 208 6.11 6.00 -26.23
C LYS A 208 6.21 6.67 -27.60
N HIS A 209 6.73 5.96 -28.61
CA HIS A 209 6.83 6.48 -29.98
C HIS A 209 5.47 6.82 -30.61
N LYS A 210 4.37 6.16 -30.20
CA LYS A 210 3.01 6.50 -30.64
C LYS A 210 2.44 7.75 -29.95
N CYS A 211 2.98 8.12 -28.79
CA CYS A 211 2.62 9.35 -28.07
C CYS A 211 3.50 10.55 -28.44
N SER A 212 4.69 10.33 -29.02
CA SER A 212 5.61 11.41 -29.40
C SER A 212 5.11 12.24 -30.58
N ARG A 213 4.57 13.42 -30.30
CA ARG A 213 4.35 14.47 -31.31
C ARG A 213 5.60 15.32 -31.51
N GLN A 214 5.72 15.95 -32.68
CA GLN A 214 6.79 16.92 -32.93
C GLN A 214 6.58 18.16 -32.03
N ASN A 215 7.67 18.62 -31.41
CA ASN A 215 7.75 19.78 -30.51
C ASN A 215 7.04 19.66 -29.14
N GLU A 216 6.52 18.50 -28.76
CA GLU A 216 6.00 18.24 -27.39
C GLU A 216 7.10 17.63 -26.48
N SER A 217 6.96 17.83 -25.16
CA SER A 217 7.81 17.18 -24.16
C SER A 217 7.60 15.66 -24.14
N SER A 218 8.66 14.87 -23.92
CA SER A 218 8.53 13.41 -23.93
C SER A 218 7.82 12.87 -22.68
N TYR A 219 6.61 12.36 -22.87
CA TYR A 219 5.84 11.67 -21.83
C TYR A 219 6.65 10.57 -21.13
N THR A 220 6.50 10.49 -19.81
CA THR A 220 7.13 9.47 -18.97
C THR A 220 6.61 8.07 -19.29
N THR A 221 7.34 7.04 -18.86
CA THR A 221 6.85 5.65 -18.94
C THR A 221 5.54 5.46 -18.17
N PHE A 222 5.35 6.20 -17.07
CA PHE A 222 4.15 6.07 -16.23
C PHE A 222 2.91 6.63 -16.94
N GLU A 223 2.95 7.86 -17.46
CA GLU A 223 1.82 8.49 -18.15
C GLU A 223 1.38 7.68 -19.37
N VAL A 224 2.34 7.22 -20.18
CA VAL A 224 2.07 6.40 -21.37
C VAL A 224 1.42 5.06 -21.01
N VAL A 225 1.85 4.40 -19.93
CA VAL A 225 1.25 3.14 -19.48
C VAL A 225 -0.11 3.37 -18.82
N ALA A 226 -0.26 4.41 -18.00
CA ALA A 226 -1.52 4.75 -17.34
C ALA A 226 -2.61 5.09 -18.36
N GLY A 227 -2.33 5.98 -19.31
CA GLY A 227 -3.26 6.33 -20.40
C GLY A 227 -3.58 5.14 -21.31
N HIS A 228 -2.59 4.27 -21.60
CA HIS A 228 -2.84 3.05 -22.37
C HIS A 228 -3.78 2.08 -21.63
N VAL A 229 -3.54 1.82 -20.34
CA VAL A 229 -4.36 0.95 -19.50
C VAL A 229 -5.77 1.53 -19.33
N TRP A 230 -5.91 2.83 -19.06
CA TRP A 230 -7.19 3.52 -18.93
C TRP A 230 -8.02 3.39 -20.23
N ARG A 231 -7.43 3.70 -21.38
CA ARG A 231 -8.07 3.52 -22.70
C ARG A 231 -8.50 2.06 -22.94
N CYS A 232 -7.67 1.08 -22.57
CA CYS A 232 -8.02 -0.33 -22.66
C CYS A 232 -9.17 -0.72 -21.72
N VAL A 233 -9.24 -0.17 -20.50
CA VAL A 233 -10.34 -0.42 -19.56
C VAL A 233 -11.65 0.19 -20.07
N CYS A 234 -11.63 1.41 -20.62
CA CYS A 234 -12.82 2.04 -21.18
C CYS A 234 -13.34 1.30 -22.42
N ALA A 235 -12.45 0.88 -23.33
CA ALA A 235 -12.80 0.05 -24.48
C ALA A 235 -13.36 -1.32 -24.07
N ALA A 236 -12.72 -2.02 -23.11
CA ALA A 236 -13.18 -3.31 -22.62
C ALA A 236 -14.54 -3.23 -21.89
N ARG A 237 -14.88 -2.08 -21.31
CA ARG A 237 -16.21 -1.78 -20.74
C ARG A 237 -17.24 -1.35 -21.78
N SER A 238 -16.84 -1.10 -23.04
CA SER A 238 -17.70 -0.62 -24.12
C SER A 238 -18.51 0.63 -23.74
N LEU A 239 -17.84 1.59 -23.09
CA LEU A 239 -18.46 2.83 -22.65
C LEU A 239 -18.83 3.73 -23.84
N PRO A 240 -19.96 4.47 -23.78
CA PRO A 240 -20.28 5.54 -24.74
C PRO A 240 -19.17 6.62 -24.79
N GLY A 241 -18.98 7.25 -25.95
CA GLY A 241 -17.98 8.34 -26.08
C GLY A 241 -18.27 9.55 -25.20
N ASP A 242 -19.55 9.80 -24.88
CA ASP A 242 -19.99 10.84 -23.97
C ASP A 242 -19.96 10.41 -22.48
N GLN A 243 -19.53 9.18 -22.14
CA GLN A 243 -19.37 8.76 -20.76
C GLN A 243 -18.12 9.41 -20.15
N GLU A 244 -18.34 10.31 -19.19
CA GLU A 244 -17.29 10.81 -18.31
C GLU A 244 -16.62 9.64 -17.58
N THR A 245 -15.29 9.57 -17.63
CA THR A 245 -14.50 8.64 -16.82
C THR A 245 -13.37 9.37 -16.12
N LYS A 246 -13.06 8.91 -14.92
CA LYS A 246 -12.15 9.56 -13.97
C LYS A 246 -11.08 8.56 -13.56
N VAL A 247 -9.81 8.90 -13.78
CA VAL A 247 -8.67 8.09 -13.29
C VAL A 247 -8.04 8.78 -12.08
N GLN A 248 -7.84 8.02 -11.00
CA GLN A 248 -7.27 8.54 -9.75
C GLN A 248 -5.85 7.99 -9.58
N ILE A 249 -4.87 8.89 -9.58
CA ILE A 249 -3.45 8.56 -9.52
C ILE A 249 -2.89 9.02 -8.17
N ALA A 250 -2.35 8.06 -7.40
CA ALA A 250 -1.65 8.34 -6.16
C ALA A 250 -0.27 8.98 -6.44
N VAL A 251 0.04 10.08 -5.76
CA VAL A 251 1.25 10.88 -5.93
C VAL A 251 1.92 11.07 -4.56
N ASP A 252 3.18 10.65 -4.42
CA ASP A 252 3.98 10.95 -3.24
C ASP A 252 4.33 12.46 -3.20
N GLY A 253 3.89 13.12 -2.14
CA GLY A 253 4.12 14.54 -1.88
C GLY A 253 5.42 14.85 -1.16
N ARG A 254 6.15 13.86 -0.61
CA ARG A 254 7.36 14.09 0.23
C ARG A 254 8.38 15.04 -0.40
N SER A 255 8.64 14.88 -1.71
CA SER A 255 9.57 15.72 -2.48
C SER A 255 8.90 16.91 -3.21
N ARG A 256 7.57 16.99 -3.18
CA ARG A 256 6.76 18.03 -3.88
C ARG A 256 6.34 19.18 -2.97
N LEU A 257 6.11 18.89 -1.69
CA LEU A 257 5.87 19.90 -0.66
C LEU A 257 7.08 20.85 -0.54
N GLN A 258 6.84 22.08 -0.08
CA GLN A 258 7.87 23.11 0.06
C GLN A 258 7.79 23.73 1.47
N PRO A 259 8.82 23.54 2.32
CA PRO A 259 9.99 22.68 2.10
C PRO A 259 9.61 21.19 1.92
N PRO A 260 10.45 20.38 1.25
CA PRO A 260 10.27 18.93 1.20
C PRO A 260 10.23 18.32 2.61
N LEU A 261 9.47 17.23 2.78
CA LEU A 261 9.41 16.54 4.07
C LEU A 261 10.76 15.89 4.40
N GLN A 262 11.04 15.79 5.70
CA GLN A 262 12.25 15.15 6.21
C GLN A 262 12.37 13.71 5.69
N HIS A 263 13.57 13.36 5.20
CA HIS A 263 13.84 11.99 4.76
C HIS A 263 13.70 11.03 5.95
N GLY A 264 12.90 9.97 5.76
CA GLY A 264 12.43 9.09 6.84
C GLY A 264 10.97 9.30 7.27
N PHE A 265 10.29 10.37 6.82
CA PHE A 265 8.90 10.69 7.20
C PHE A 265 7.96 9.47 7.15
N PHE A 266 7.29 9.21 8.28
CA PHE A 266 6.50 8.01 8.55
C PHE A 266 5.02 8.32 8.81
N GLY A 267 4.21 8.14 7.75
CA GLY A 267 2.78 8.41 7.73
C GLY A 267 2.27 8.34 6.29
N ASN A 268 1.16 9.01 5.99
CA ASN A 268 0.72 9.23 4.62
C ASN A 268 1.28 10.56 4.08
N THR A 269 1.79 10.54 2.87
CA THR A 269 2.02 11.75 2.06
C THR A 269 1.46 11.56 0.65
N VAL A 270 0.37 10.81 0.53
CA VAL A 270 -0.31 10.54 -0.75
C VAL A 270 -1.29 11.68 -1.04
N PHE A 271 -1.06 12.36 -2.15
CA PHE A 271 -2.04 13.23 -2.81
C PHE A 271 -2.63 12.49 -4.01
N PHE A 272 -3.80 12.91 -4.47
CA PHE A 272 -4.45 12.32 -5.64
C PHE A 272 -4.49 13.32 -6.79
N MET A 273 -3.85 12.94 -7.90
CA MET A 273 -4.08 13.55 -9.21
C MET A 273 -5.33 12.91 -9.83
N LEU A 274 -6.14 13.73 -10.48
CA LEU A 274 -7.14 13.29 -11.44
C LEU A 274 -6.72 13.66 -12.86
N ASP A 275 -7.18 12.87 -13.81
CA ASP A 275 -7.31 13.26 -15.21
C ASP A 275 -8.74 12.90 -15.65
N ASP A 276 -9.41 13.83 -16.34
CA ASP A 276 -10.81 13.74 -16.75
C ASP A 276 -10.88 13.85 -18.28
N LEU A 277 -11.21 12.75 -18.96
CA LEU A 277 -11.14 12.65 -20.42
C LEU A 277 -12.43 12.09 -21.00
N LEU A 278 -13.00 12.83 -21.96
CA LEU A 278 -14.06 12.36 -22.85
C LEU A 278 -13.43 11.48 -23.95
N ILE A 279 -14.12 10.39 -24.33
CA ILE A 279 -13.54 9.22 -25.06
C ILE A 279 -13.64 9.36 -26.58
#